data_AF-A0A3C0Z6V1-F1
#
_entry.id   AF-A0A3C0Z6V1-F1
#
_cell.length_a   1.000
_cell.length_b   1.000
_cell.length_c   1.000
_cell.angle_alpha   90.00
_cell.angle_beta   90.00
_cell.angle_gamma   90.00
#
_symmetry.space_group_name_H-M   'P 1'
#
loop_
_entity.id
_entity.type
_entity.pdbx_description
1 polymer ?
#
loop_
_entity_poly.entity_id
_entity_poly.type
_entity_poly.pdbx_seq_one_letter_code
_entity_poly.pdbx_strand_id
1 'polypeptide(L)'
;MKQISIKDTAKIIDRDYLKDLEVFYRDQLLKDTVPFWFPRSIDHEYGGYLFMRDQDGTLIDTDKAVWIQGRACWLLATLYNTVEQKEEWLEGARIGYEFLKEHCFDANGKMYFHVDR
;
A
#
# COMPACT_ATOMS: atom_id res chain seq x y z
N MET A 1 -39.22 -29.67 -7.03
CA MET A 1 -37.77 -29.44 -6.89
C MET A 1 -37.18 -29.35 -8.29
N LYS A 2 -36.71 -28.18 -8.73
CA LYS A 2 -36.03 -28.05 -10.03
C LYS A 2 -34.59 -28.52 -9.86
N GLN A 3 -34.21 -29.51 -10.65
CA GLN A 3 -32.86 -30.04 -10.70
C GLN A 3 -31.97 -29.00 -11.39
N ILE A 4 -31.10 -28.35 -10.62
CA ILE A 4 -30.05 -27.50 -11.15
C ILE A 4 -29.02 -28.44 -11.81
N SER A 5 -28.74 -28.21 -13.09
CA SER A 5 -27.85 -29.04 -13.88
C SER A 5 -26.41 -28.67 -13.57
N ILE A 6 -25.52 -29.65 -13.50
CA ILE A 6 -24.07 -29.47 -13.29
C ILE A 6 -23.42 -28.59 -14.41
N LYS A 7 -24.15 -28.31 -15.50
CA LYS A 7 -23.71 -27.35 -16.52
C LYS A 7 -23.72 -25.88 -16.06
N ASP A 8 -24.32 -25.57 -14.91
CA ASP A 8 -24.46 -24.19 -14.41
C ASP A 8 -23.27 -23.71 -13.56
N THR A 9 -22.31 -24.59 -13.24
CA THR A 9 -21.15 -24.26 -12.38
C THR A 9 -19.91 -23.86 -13.16
N ALA A 10 -19.90 -24.07 -14.47
CA ALA A 10 -18.89 -23.50 -15.36
C ALA A 10 -19.43 -22.21 -15.98
N LYS A 11 -19.74 -21.21 -15.14
CA LYS A 11 -19.73 -19.83 -15.63
C LYS A 11 -18.29 -19.57 -16.06
N ILE A 12 -18.04 -19.68 -17.35
CA ILE A 12 -17.07 -18.83 -18.04
C ILE A 12 -17.24 -17.47 -17.38
N ILE A 13 -16.27 -17.02 -16.58
CA ILE A 13 -16.40 -15.72 -15.94
C ILE A 13 -16.58 -14.76 -17.11
N ASP A 14 -17.74 -14.10 -17.14
CA ASP A 14 -18.12 -13.23 -18.23
C ASP A 14 -17.00 -12.21 -18.42
N ARG A 15 -16.46 -12.13 -19.64
CA ARG A 15 -15.34 -11.23 -19.94
C ARG A 15 -15.70 -9.80 -19.61
N ASP A 16 -16.96 -9.42 -19.74
CA ASP A 16 -17.40 -8.07 -19.41
C ASP A 16 -17.47 -7.86 -17.89
N TYR A 17 -17.91 -8.86 -17.13
CA TYR A 17 -17.82 -8.83 -15.67
C TYR A 17 -16.38 -8.72 -15.16
N LEU A 18 -15.42 -9.42 -15.80
CA LEU A 18 -14.00 -9.28 -15.44
C LEU A 18 -13.45 -7.88 -15.71
N LYS A 19 -13.85 -7.23 -16.81
CA LYS A 19 -13.46 -5.84 -17.10
C LYS A 19 -14.06 -4.87 -16.09
N ASP A 20 -15.32 -5.07 -15.72
CA ASP A 20 -15.98 -4.24 -14.71
C ASP A 20 -15.26 -4.33 -13.35
N LEU A 21 -14.86 -5.54 -12.96
CA LEU A 21 -14.05 -5.75 -11.75
C LEU A 21 -12.66 -5.13 -11.87
N GLU A 22 -12.00 -5.22 -13.03
CA GLU A 22 -10.71 -4.58 -13.25
C GLU A 22 -10.80 -3.06 -13.03
N VAL A 23 -11.80 -2.42 -13.67
CA VAL A 23 -12.04 -0.97 -13.51
C VAL A 23 -12.35 -0.63 -12.07
N PHE A 24 -13.22 -1.40 -11.42
CA PHE A 24 -13.59 -1.19 -10.02
C PHE A 24 -12.36 -1.22 -9.10
N TYR A 25 -11.57 -2.30 -9.12
CA TYR A 25 -10.42 -2.43 -8.22
C TYR A 25 -9.28 -1.46 -8.55
N ARG A 26 -9.07 -1.16 -9.84
CA ARG A 26 -8.11 -0.13 -10.26
C ARG A 26 -8.50 1.23 -9.69
N ASP A 27 -9.78 1.60 -9.77
CA ASP A 27 -10.26 2.88 -9.26
C ASP A 27 -10.23 2.94 -7.73
N GLN A 28 -10.62 1.86 -7.04
CA GLN A 28 -10.50 1.78 -5.57
C GLN A 28 -9.05 1.96 -5.12
N LEU A 29 -8.08 1.39 -5.84
CA LEU A 29 -6.66 1.57 -5.53
C LEU A 29 -6.18 3.00 -5.81
N LEU A 30 -6.38 3.49 -7.04
CA LEU A 30 -5.70 4.69 -7.55
C LEU A 30 -6.43 5.99 -7.25
N LYS A 31 -7.74 5.95 -7.02
CA LYS A 31 -8.58 7.14 -6.80
C LYS A 31 -9.06 7.28 -5.36
N ASP A 32 -8.88 6.25 -4.54
CA ASP A 32 -9.34 6.25 -3.14
C ASP A 32 -8.23 5.84 -2.15
N THR A 33 -7.79 4.57 -2.18
CA THR A 33 -6.85 4.04 -1.18
C THR A 33 -5.48 4.73 -1.21
N VAL A 34 -4.83 4.81 -2.37
CA VAL A 34 -3.50 5.44 -2.48
C VAL A 34 -3.55 6.94 -2.14
N PRO A 35 -4.51 7.73 -2.66
CA PRO A 35 -4.66 9.14 -2.28
C PRO A 35 -4.98 9.40 -0.81
N PHE A 36 -5.62 8.46 -0.10
CA PHE A 36 -5.83 8.59 1.34
C PHE A 36 -4.50 8.57 2.10
N TRP A 37 -3.62 7.62 1.77
CA TRP A 37 -2.36 7.42 2.47
C TRP A 37 -1.26 8.36 1.98
N PHE A 38 -1.16 8.63 0.69
CA PHE A 38 -0.04 9.37 0.10
C PHE A 38 -0.52 10.63 -0.64
N PRO A 39 0.20 11.77 -0.52
CA PRO A 39 1.48 11.94 0.20
C PRO A 39 1.32 12.17 1.73
N ARG A 40 0.08 12.23 2.24
CA ARG A 40 -0.24 12.62 3.63
C ARG A 40 0.55 11.87 4.71
N SER A 41 0.85 10.60 4.49
CA SER A 41 1.51 9.74 5.46
C SER A 41 3.02 9.78 5.38
N ILE A 42 3.62 10.50 4.42
CA ILE A 42 5.07 10.61 4.32
C ILE A 42 5.57 11.54 5.44
N ASP A 43 6.53 11.05 6.23
CA ASP A 43 7.23 11.87 7.22
C ASP A 43 8.45 12.50 6.57
N HIS A 44 8.31 13.73 6.10
CA HIS A 44 9.43 14.45 5.46
C HIS A 44 10.48 14.95 6.46
N GLU A 45 10.21 14.91 7.77
CA GLU A 45 11.14 15.41 8.79
C GLU A 45 12.09 14.31 9.27
N TYR A 46 11.58 13.10 9.56
CA TYR A 46 12.37 11.98 10.06
C TYR A 46 12.42 10.76 9.12
N GLY A 47 11.81 10.87 7.93
CA GLY A 47 11.73 9.77 6.98
C GLY A 47 10.70 8.70 7.37
N GLY A 48 10.42 7.79 6.45
CA GLY A 48 9.39 6.77 6.61
C GLY A 48 7.98 7.33 6.55
N TYR A 49 7.05 6.68 7.24
CA TYR A 49 5.61 6.93 7.13
C TYR A 49 4.89 6.93 8.48
N LEU A 50 3.90 7.81 8.62
CA LEU A 50 3.04 7.96 9.79
C LEU A 50 1.66 7.34 9.51
N PHE A 51 1.46 6.10 9.97
CA PHE A 51 0.27 5.28 9.63
C PHE A 51 -0.80 5.20 10.72
N MET A 52 -0.53 5.67 11.93
CA MET A 52 -1.52 5.64 13.00
C MET A 52 -2.48 6.82 12.83
N ARG A 53 -3.49 6.64 11.99
CA ARG A 53 -4.46 7.66 11.61
C ARG A 53 -5.89 7.24 11.91
N ASP A 54 -6.71 8.21 12.28
CA ASP A 54 -8.16 8.01 12.39
C ASP A 54 -8.81 7.87 11.01
N GLN A 55 -10.09 7.53 10.99
CA GLN A 55 -10.90 7.37 9.78
C GLN A 55 -10.88 8.63 8.88
N ASP A 56 -10.78 9.82 9.45
CA ASP A 56 -10.69 11.09 8.70
C ASP A 56 -9.28 11.44 8.23
N GLY A 57 -8.28 10.62 8.60
CA GLY A 57 -6.86 10.82 8.29
C GLY A 57 -6.09 11.63 9.33
N THR A 58 -6.73 12.07 10.41
CA THR A 58 -6.07 12.75 11.54
C THR A 58 -5.00 11.84 12.14
N LEU A 59 -3.81 12.38 12.39
CA LEU A 59 -2.70 11.64 12.98
C LEU A 59 -2.93 11.44 14.49
N ILE A 60 -2.86 10.20 14.95
CA ILE A 60 -3.10 9.81 16.36
C ILE A 60 -1.77 9.48 17.06
N ASP A 61 -0.83 8.87 16.35
CA ASP A 61 0.45 8.43 16.90
C ASP A 61 1.54 8.54 15.82
N THR A 62 2.76 8.81 16.26
CA THR A 62 3.93 9.05 15.42
C THR A 62 4.89 7.87 15.36
N ASP A 63 4.77 6.87 16.23
CA ASP A 63 5.65 5.71 16.21
C ASP A 63 5.49 4.88 14.93
N LYS A 64 6.58 4.18 14.58
CA LYS A 64 6.72 3.53 13.27
C LYS A 64 6.91 2.03 13.43
N ALA A 65 5.84 1.28 13.16
CA ALA A 65 5.91 -0.17 13.03
C ALA A 65 6.67 -0.58 11.75
N VAL A 66 7.82 -1.22 11.90
CA VAL A 66 8.80 -1.44 10.81
C VAL A 66 8.22 -2.24 9.64
N TRP A 67 7.36 -3.23 9.94
CA TRP A 67 6.76 -4.09 8.90
C TRP A 67 5.89 -3.31 7.90
N ILE A 68 5.13 -2.32 8.37
CA ILE A 68 4.25 -1.53 7.49
C ILE A 68 5.05 -0.47 6.72
N GLN A 69 6.19 -0.03 7.26
CA GLN A 69 7.15 0.79 6.52
C GLN A 69 7.66 0.05 5.27
N GLY A 70 8.09 -1.21 5.44
CA GLY A 70 8.51 -2.07 4.34
C GLY A 70 7.42 -2.29 3.28
N ARG A 71 6.18 -2.56 3.72
CA ARG A 71 5.04 -2.77 2.80
C ARG A 71 4.70 -1.53 2.00
N ALA A 72 4.75 -0.35 2.62
CA ALA A 72 4.48 0.92 1.96
C ALA A 72 5.57 1.28 0.94
N CYS A 73 6.84 1.10 1.30
CA CYS A 73 7.96 1.25 0.37
C CYS A 73 7.80 0.34 -0.85
N TRP A 74 7.46 -0.94 -0.63
CA TRP A 74 7.21 -1.89 -1.71
C TRP A 74 6.00 -1.50 -2.56
N LEU A 75 4.90 -1.05 -1.94
CA LEU A 75 3.69 -0.62 -2.66
C LEU A 75 4.00 0.53 -3.62
N LEU A 76 4.63 1.60 -3.12
CA LEU A 76 4.95 2.77 -3.93
C LEU A 76 5.92 2.45 -5.07
N ALA A 77 6.96 1.66 -4.80
CA ALA A 77 7.88 1.17 -5.83
C ALA A 77 7.15 0.31 -6.87
N THR A 78 6.19 -0.52 -6.45
CA THR A 78 5.41 -1.38 -7.35
C THR A 78 4.47 -0.55 -8.22
N LEU A 79 3.78 0.45 -7.65
CA LEU A 79 2.93 1.37 -8.40
C LEU A 79 3.74 2.10 -9.48
N TYR A 80 4.93 2.62 -9.12
CA TYR A 80 5.83 3.28 -10.06
C TYR A 80 6.22 2.37 -11.24
N ASN A 81 6.58 1.12 -10.96
CA ASN A 81 7.09 0.20 -11.96
C ASN A 81 6.00 -0.48 -12.81
N THR A 82 4.79 -0.64 -12.28
CA THR A 82 3.75 -1.50 -12.90
C THR A 82 2.47 -0.78 -13.31
N VAL A 83 2.23 0.43 -12.77
CA VAL A 83 1.02 1.21 -13.08
C VAL A 83 1.37 2.45 -13.89
N GLU A 84 2.21 3.32 -13.34
CA GLU A 84 2.60 4.59 -13.96
C GLU A 84 3.86 5.13 -13.28
N GLN A 85 4.80 5.68 -14.05
CA GLN A 85 6.04 6.26 -13.52
C GLN A 85 5.83 7.67 -12.93
N LYS A 86 4.99 7.77 -11.89
CA LYS A 86 4.79 9.03 -11.17
C LYS A 86 5.92 9.30 -10.19
N GLU A 87 6.57 10.45 -10.34
CA GLU A 87 7.73 10.83 -9.50
C GLU A 87 7.40 10.85 -8.00
N GLU A 88 6.18 11.25 -7.65
CA GLU A 88 5.68 11.23 -6.26
C GLU A 88 5.74 9.83 -5.62
N TRP A 89 5.51 8.77 -6.39
CA TRP A 89 5.60 7.38 -5.90
C TRP A 89 7.04 6.94 -5.76
N LEU A 90 7.91 7.30 -6.71
CA LEU A 90 9.34 7.00 -6.62
C LEU A 90 9.96 7.66 -5.40
N GLU A 91 9.69 8.95 -5.20
CA GLU A 91 10.22 9.72 -4.09
C GLU A 91 9.68 9.19 -2.74
N GLY A 92 8.38 8.89 -2.66
CA GLY A 92 7.81 8.28 -1.46
C GLY A 92 8.39 6.89 -1.16
N ALA A 93 8.70 6.08 -2.18
CA ALA A 93 9.39 4.81 -2.00
C ALA A 93 10.83 5.01 -1.53
N ARG A 94 11.54 5.98 -2.09
CA ARG A 94 12.91 6.33 -1.69
C ARG A 94 12.99 6.75 -0.23
N ILE A 95 12.08 7.61 0.23
CA ILE A 95 12.00 8.04 1.64
C ILE A 95 11.82 6.85 2.58
N GLY A 96 10.94 5.91 2.25
CA GLY A 96 10.75 4.71 3.07
C GLY A 96 11.97 3.77 3.05
N TYR A 97 12.60 3.60 1.89
CA TYR A 97 13.81 2.79 1.76
C TYR A 97 14.96 3.33 2.60
N GLU A 98 15.23 4.63 2.52
CA GLU A 98 16.29 5.27 3.31
C GLU A 98 16.01 5.13 4.82
N PHE A 99 14.78 5.39 5.25
CA PHE A 99 14.37 5.20 6.65
C PHE A 99 14.58 3.76 7.15
N LEU A 100 14.18 2.77 6.36
CA LEU A 100 14.37 1.36 6.69
C LEU A 100 15.86 1.02 6.86
N LYS A 101 16.69 1.47 5.92
CA LYS A 101 18.13 1.20 5.92
C LYS A 101 18.84 1.88 7.09
N GLU A 102 18.45 3.10 7.42
CA GLU A 102 19.15 3.93 8.41
C GLU A 102 18.70 3.65 9.85
N HIS A 103 17.43 3.31 10.08
CA HIS A 103 16.84 3.29 11.43
C HIS A 103 16.27 1.93 11.86
N CYS A 104 15.95 1.03 10.93
CA CYS A 104 15.16 -0.16 11.28
C CYS A 104 15.98 -1.41 11.61
N PHE A 105 17.32 -1.34 11.59
CA PHE A 105 18.20 -2.46 11.87
C PHE A 105 19.02 -2.25 13.14
N ASP A 106 19.19 -3.33 13.91
CA ASP A 106 20.16 -3.38 15.00
C ASP A 106 21.59 -3.57 14.47
N ALA A 107 22.58 -3.45 15.37
CA ALA A 107 23.99 -3.59 15.02
C ALA A 107 24.38 -4.97 14.45
N ASN A 108 23.53 -5.98 14.62
CA ASN A 108 23.73 -7.33 14.09
C ASN A 108 22.97 -7.57 12.77
N GLY A 109 22.31 -6.53 12.23
CA GLY A 109 21.53 -6.62 10.99
C GLY A 109 20.16 -7.26 11.15
N LYS A 110 19.64 -7.41 12.37
CA LYS A 110 18.25 -7.83 12.60
C LYS A 110 17.36 -6.60 12.62
N MET A 111 16.18 -6.70 12.01
CA MET A 111 15.22 -5.60 12.04
C MET A 111 14.51 -5.47 13.40
N TYR A 112 14.27 -4.24 13.84
CA TYR A 112 13.38 -3.93 14.95
C TYR A 112 11.91 -4.20 14.57
N PHE A 113 11.07 -4.40 15.58
CA PHE A 113 9.62 -4.51 15.36
C PHE A 113 8.95 -3.13 15.25
N HIS A 114 9.43 -2.19 16.05
CA HIS A 114 8.87 -0.86 16.25
C HIS A 114 10.01 0.10 16.59
N VAL A 115 9.91 1.34 16.11
CA VAL A 115 10.82 2.44 16.44
C VAL A 115 10.00 3.70 16.71
N ASP A 116 10.57 4.63 17.47
CA ASP A 116 10.01 5.96 17.66
C ASP A 116 10.16 6.83 16.40
N ARG A 117 9.61 8.05 16.44
CA ARG A 117 9.63 8.97 15.30
C ARG A 117 11.02 9.54 15.05
#